data_AF-A0AA38CTQ6-F1
#
_entry.id   AF-A0AA38CTQ6-F1
#
_cell.length_a   1.000
_cell.length_b   1.000
_cell.length_c   1.000
_cell.angle_alpha   90.00
_cell.angle_beta   90.00
_cell.angle_gamma   90.00
#
_symmetry.space_group_name_H-M   'P 1'
#
loop_
_entity.id
_entity.type
_entity.pdbx_description
1 polymer ?
#
loop_
_entity_poly.entity_id
_entity_poly.type
_entity_poly.pdbx_seq_one_letter_code
_entity_poly.pdbx_strand_id
1 'polypeptide(L)' 'MDGLEHLLTRVRAAGWETVGDVVRYEDVWLLGYVRGPEGLIVELGERLDGAD' A
#
# COMPACT_ATOMS: atom_id res chain seq x y z
N MET A 1 12.72 -3.29 -5.85
CA MET A 1 11.64 -4.30 -5.93
C MET A 1 10.97 -4.50 -4.58
N ASP A 2 11.37 -3.76 -3.56
CA ASP A 2 10.78 -3.77 -2.24
C ASP A 2 10.11 -2.41 -2.03
N GLY A 3 8.99 -2.38 -1.31
CA GLY A 3 8.19 -1.17 -1.11
C GLY A 3 6.69 -1.40 -1.36
N LEU A 4 5.91 -0.38 -1.06
CA LEU A 4 4.45 -0.41 -1.02
C LEU A 4 3.86 -0.71 -2.39
N GLU A 5 4.31 -0.04 -3.46
CA GLU A 5 3.75 -0.24 -4.81
C GLU A 5 3.95 -1.69 -5.31
N HIS A 6 5.09 -2.30 -4.98
CA HIS A 6 5.36 -3.68 -5.32
C HIS A 6 4.46 -4.63 -4.50
N LEU A 7 4.31 -4.38 -3.20
CA LEU A 7 3.39 -5.14 -2.35
C LEU A 7 1.94 -5.05 -2.88
N LEU A 8 1.48 -3.85 -3.25
CA LEU A 8 0.15 -3.61 -3.82
C LEU A 8 -0.07 -4.40 -5.11
N THR A 9 0.97 -4.59 -5.92
CA THR A 9 0.89 -5.43 -7.13
C THR A 9 0.68 -6.90 -6.77
N ARG A 10 1.38 -7.41 -5.74
CA ARG A 10 1.24 -8.81 -5.28
C ARG A 10 -0.11 -9.10 -4.63
N VAL A 11 -0.62 -8.20 -3.80
CA VAL A 11 -1.95 -8.38 -3.17
C VAL A 11 -3.07 -8.31 -4.22
N ARG A 12 -2.95 -7.47 -5.24
CA ARG A 12 -3.86 -7.50 -6.40
C ARG A 12 -3.83 -8.84 -7.14
N ALA A 13 -2.64 -9.39 -7.38
CA ALA A 13 -2.50 -10.72 -7.97
C ALA A 13 -3.08 -11.85 -7.08
N ALA A 14 -3.20 -11.60 -5.76
CA ALA A 14 -3.81 -12.52 -4.80
C ALA A 14 -5.34 -12.34 -4.63
N GLY A 15 -5.99 -11.49 -5.44
CA GLY A 15 -7.43 -11.27 -5.41
C GLY A 15 -7.92 -10.20 -4.43
N TRP A 16 -7.01 -9.36 -3.92
CA TRP A 16 -7.37 -8.19 -3.12
C TRP A 16 -7.53 -6.97 -4.02
N GLU A 17 -8.34 -6.01 -3.60
CA GLU A 17 -8.60 -4.79 -4.38
C GLU A 17 -7.88 -3.60 -3.74
N THR A 18 -7.27 -2.72 -4.53
CA THR A 18 -6.78 -1.44 -4.01
C THR A 18 -7.91 -0.43 -3.89
N VAL A 19 -7.94 0.32 -2.79
CA VAL A 19 -8.93 1.36 -2.53
C VAL A 19 -8.26 2.71 -2.72
N GLY A 20 -8.67 3.45 -3.75
CA GLY A 20 -8.09 4.75 -4.09
C GLY A 20 -6.63 4.66 -4.56
N ASP A 21 -5.96 5.81 -4.53
CA ASP A 21 -4.56 5.95 -4.94
C ASP A 21 -3.61 5.82 -3.73
N VAL A 22 -2.34 5.51 -4.01
CA VAL A 22 -1.28 5.63 -3.01
C VAL A 22 -1.06 7.12 -2.73
N VAL A 23 -1.07 7.49 -1.45
CA VAL A 23 -0.87 8.87 -1.02
C VAL A 23 0.46 9.03 -0.31
N ARG A 24 1.11 10.18 -0.54
CA ARG A 24 2.31 10.58 0.18
C ARG A 24 1.91 11.50 1.33
N TYR A 25 2.19 11.08 2.55
CA TYR A 25 1.81 11.80 3.76
C TYR A 25 3.04 12.41 4.44
N GLU A 26 2.99 13.73 4.65
CA GLU A 26 4.02 14.55 5.32
C GLU A 26 5.45 14.34 4.78
N ASP A 27 5.61 13.83 3.56
CA ASP A 27 6.89 13.39 3.00
C ASP A 27 7.61 12.28 3.80
N VAL A 28 6.96 11.70 4.82
CA VAL A 28 7.51 10.67 5.71
C VAL A 28 6.92 9.29 5.42
N TRP A 29 5.72 9.21 4.84
CA TRP A 29 5.05 7.94 4.58
C TRP A 29 4.46 7.87 3.16
N LEU A 30 4.49 6.67 2.58
CA LEU A 30 3.55 6.27 1.54
C LEU A 30 2.47 5.41 2.19
N LEU A 31 1.21 5.71 1.89
CA LEU A 31 0.05 5.01 2.42
C LEU A 31 -0.80 4.48 1.27
N GLY A 32 -1.31 3.27 1.43
CA GLY A 32 -2.25 2.64 0.50
C GLY A 32 -3.26 1.78 1.25
N TYR A 33 -4.44 1.61 0.66
CA TYR A 33 -5.51 0.82 1.25
C TYR A 33 -5.85 -0.36 0.36
N VAL A 34 -6.12 -1.51 0.98
CA VAL A 34 -6.58 -2.71 0.29
C VAL A 34 -7.84 -3.25 0.92
N ARG A 35 -8.74 -3.77 0.09
CA ARG A 35 -9.95 -4.49 0.49
C ARG A 35 -9.73 -5.98 0.26
N GLY A 36 -9.86 -6.76 1.33
CA GLY A 36 -9.82 -8.20 1.28
C GLY A 36 -11.13 -8.82 0.77
N PRO A 37 -11.13 -10.12 0.46
CA PRO A 37 -12.31 -10.84 -0.05
C PRO A 37 -13.53 -10.79 0.87
N GLU A 38 -13.30 -10.64 2.18
CA GLU A 38 -14.35 -10.53 3.21
C GLU A 38 -14.85 -9.08 3.39
N GLY A 39 -14.37 -8.14 2.57
CA GLY A 39 -14.75 -6.73 2.60
C GLY A 39 -14.01 -5.87 3.63
N LEU A 40 -13.09 -6.44 4.41
CA LEU A 40 -12.26 -5.71 5.36
C LEU A 40 -11.25 -4.81 4.64
N ILE A 41 -11.09 -3.58 5.14
CA ILE A 41 -10.11 -2.62 4.65
C ILE A 41 -8.89 -2.63 5.57
N VAL A 42 -7.70 -2.73 4.97
CA VAL A 42 -6.41 -2.67 5.66
C VAL A 42 -5.59 -1.52 5.09
N GLU A 43 -5.02 -0.69 5.97
CA GLU A 43 -4.03 0.32 5.61
C GLU A 43 -2.64 -0.30 5.59
N LEU A 44 -1.87 -0.01 4.53
CA LEU A 44 -0.49 -0.40 4.34
C LEU A 44 0.36 0.87 4.27
N GLY A 45 1.38 0.96 5.13
CA GLY A 45 2.28 2.10 5.21
C GLY A 45 3.73 1.69 4.93
N GLU A 46 4.42 2.45 4.09
CA GLU A 46 5.86 2.39 3.93
C GLU A 46 6.46 3.69 4.45
N ARG A 47 7.43 3.56 5.37
CA ARG A 47 8.17 4.72 5.86
C ARG A 47 9.20 5.13 4.83
N LEU A 48 9.16 6.40 4.46
CA LEU A 48 10.15 7.07 3.66
C LEU A 48 11.25 7.55 4.59
N ASP A 49 12.03 6.62 5.12
CA ASP A 49 13.32 7.03 5.67
C ASP A 49 14.13 7.59 4.50
N GLY A 50 14.77 8.75 4.71
CA GLY A 50 15.67 9.31 3.71
C GLY A 50 16.64 8.21 3.31
N ALA A 51 16.53 7.74 2.07
CA ALA A 51 17.35 6.67 1.55
C ALA A 51 18.82 7.12 1.68
N ASP A 52 19.54 6.53 2.64
CA ASP A 52 21.00 6.42 2.57
C ASP A 52 21.36 5.30 1.57
#